data_AF-A0A4U7B4R9-F1
#
_entry.id   AF-A0A4U7B4R9-F1
#
_cell.length_a   1.000
_cell.length_b   1.000
_cell.length_c   1.000
_cell.angle_alpha   90.00
_cell.angle_beta   90.00
_cell.angle_gamma   90.00
#
_symmetry.space_group_name_H-M   'P 1'
#
loop_
_entity.id
_entity.type
_entity.pdbx_description
1 polymer ?
#
loop_
_entity_poly.entity_id
_entity_poly.type
_entity_poly.pdbx_seq_one_letter_code
_entity_poly.pdbx_strand_id
1 'polypeptide(L)'
;MQVHLSAEGCILFDRTNSPPPSHKAMPEQADPQIKSISAPPSGFLLQDFQGRIKKSKDGDPYLAWTLSFHIASPSSKLGPEAGPVGQTVMIALVRLNPVARFIPSGMIYREDKNFWLRAWPDGKIAGGTYATLSSGVVAFVFGTHREVVMTVEKPTEHEVKGTVFEKPIVTFRSWFVAYGVGKSDRTGFAANVFGRIGRGDTYFPSSASIPGWVPVTMV
;
A
#
# COMPACT_ATOMS: atom_id res chain seq x y z
N MET A 1 -4.66 -21.46 5.11
CA MET A 1 -4.58 -20.21 5.88
C MET A 1 -3.32 -20.29 6.72
N GLN A 2 -2.29 -19.55 6.32
CA GLN A 2 -1.02 -19.53 7.05
C GLN A 2 -1.07 -18.36 8.04
N VAL A 3 -0.81 -18.66 9.31
CA VAL A 3 -0.81 -17.67 10.40
C VAL A 3 0.64 -17.32 10.69
N HIS A 4 1.00 -16.05 10.54
CA HIS A 4 2.31 -15.56 10.95
C HIS A 4 2.15 -14.84 12.30
N LEU A 5 2.57 -15.52 13.37
CA LEU A 5 2.66 -14.95 14.70
C LEU A 5 3.98 -14.17 14.85
N SER A 6 3.98 -13.20 15.77
CA SER A 6 5.17 -12.42 16.08
C SER A 6 5.22 -12.02 17.53
N ALA A 7 6.45 -11.88 18.03
CA ALA A 7 6.74 -11.48 19.41
C ALA A 7 6.17 -10.11 19.83
N GLU A 8 5.67 -9.27 18.89
CA GLU A 8 5.19 -7.91 19.17
C GLU A 8 3.67 -7.73 18.96
N GLY A 9 2.87 -8.81 19.05
CA GLY A 9 1.41 -8.70 19.17
C GLY A 9 0.64 -8.34 17.88
N CYS A 10 1.27 -8.42 16.71
CA CYS A 10 0.59 -8.32 15.41
C CYS A 10 0.47 -9.71 14.77
N ILE A 11 -0.77 -10.14 14.55
CA ILE A 11 -1.09 -11.40 13.85
C ILE A 11 -1.45 -11.05 12.42
N LEU A 12 -0.69 -11.60 11.46
CA LEU A 12 -0.94 -11.43 10.04
C LEU A 12 -1.49 -12.74 9.46
N PHE A 13 -2.57 -12.62 8.72
CA PHE A 13 -3.19 -13.73 8.00
C PHE A 13 -3.02 -13.54 6.50
N ASP A 14 -2.36 -14.50 5.84
CA ASP A 14 -2.24 -14.57 4.39
C ASP A 14 -3.39 -15.41 3.80
N ARG A 15 -4.07 -14.86 2.79
CA ARG A 15 -5.20 -15.47 2.06
C ARG A 15 -4.96 -15.57 0.54
N THR A 16 -3.71 -15.72 0.10
CA THR A 16 -3.43 -16.12 -1.29
C THR A 16 -4.05 -17.52 -1.58
N ASN A 17 -4.56 -17.73 -2.80
CA ASN A 17 -5.16 -19.00 -3.27
C ASN A 17 -4.16 -20.16 -3.43
N SER A 18 -3.00 -20.10 -2.77
CA SER A 18 -1.95 -21.10 -2.89
C SER A 18 -2.16 -22.24 -1.87
N PRO A 19 -2.05 -23.52 -2.26
CA PRO A 19 -2.09 -24.63 -1.31
C PRO A 19 -0.94 -24.52 -0.31
N PRO A 20 -1.17 -24.82 0.98
CA PRO A 20 -0.14 -24.68 2.01
C PRO A 20 1.01 -25.66 1.78
N PRO A 21 2.29 -25.25 1.94
CA PRO A 21 3.41 -26.17 1.95
C PRO A 21 3.35 -27.08 3.18
N SER A 22 3.56 -28.38 2.97
CA SER A 22 3.54 -29.40 4.02
C SER A 22 4.78 -29.30 4.91
N HIS A 23 4.73 -28.49 5.96
CA HIS A 23 5.71 -28.52 7.04
C HIS A 23 5.03 -28.83 8.38
N LYS A 24 5.56 -29.84 9.09
CA LYS A 24 5.18 -30.22 10.45
C LYS A 24 5.39 -29.03 11.40
N ALA A 25 4.32 -28.57 12.05
CA ALA A 25 4.36 -27.51 13.05
C ALA A 25 4.31 -28.09 14.48
N MET A 26 5.07 -27.45 15.38
CA MET A 26 5.02 -27.59 16.84
C MET A 26 3.66 -27.16 17.42
N PRO A 27 3.28 -27.64 18.62
CA PRO A 27 2.00 -27.28 19.23
C PRO A 27 2.10 -25.92 19.93
N GLU A 28 1.35 -24.93 19.44
CA GLU A 28 1.13 -23.64 20.10
C GLU A 28 -0.38 -23.49 20.34
N GLN A 29 -0.78 -23.46 21.62
CA GLN A 29 -2.15 -23.17 22.05
C GLN A 29 -2.47 -21.70 21.75
N ALA A 30 -2.91 -21.42 20.53
CA ALA A 30 -3.69 -20.24 20.22
C ALA A 30 -5.16 -20.51 20.60
N ASP A 31 -5.74 -19.61 21.40
CA ASP A 31 -7.13 -19.63 21.84
C ASP A 31 -8.10 -19.86 20.65
N PRO A 32 -8.81 -21.00 20.58
CA PRO A 32 -9.46 -21.45 19.37
C PRO A 32 -10.90 -20.94 19.27
N GLN A 33 -11.13 -19.62 19.25
CA GLN A 33 -12.45 -19.07 18.84
C GLN A 33 -12.38 -17.79 18.00
N ILE A 34 -11.40 -17.67 17.10
CA ILE A 34 -11.60 -16.80 15.92
C ILE A 34 -12.56 -17.55 14.98
N LYS A 35 -13.87 -17.46 15.29
CA LYS A 35 -14.96 -17.88 14.40
C LYS A 35 -14.69 -17.31 13.01
N SER A 36 -14.90 -18.12 11.98
CA SER A 36 -14.60 -17.80 10.59
C SER A 36 -14.96 -16.35 10.27
N ILE A 37 -13.93 -15.52 10.09
CA ILE A 37 -14.12 -14.13 9.69
C ILE A 37 -14.74 -14.20 8.29
N SER A 38 -15.97 -13.69 8.17
CA SER A 38 -16.63 -13.47 6.89
C SER A 38 -15.64 -12.80 5.93
N ALA A 39 -15.68 -13.18 4.64
CA ALA A 39 -14.68 -12.77 3.66
C ALA A 39 -14.29 -11.29 3.83
N PRO A 40 -12.98 -10.94 3.84
CA PRO A 40 -12.58 -9.56 3.97
C PRO A 40 -13.30 -8.74 2.90
N PRO A 41 -13.71 -7.52 3.25
CA PRO A 41 -14.48 -6.68 2.35
C PRO A 41 -13.78 -6.51 1.02
N SER A 42 -14.61 -6.50 -0.02
CA SER A 42 -14.22 -6.51 -1.40
C SER A 42 -13.10 -5.50 -1.66
N GLY A 43 -12.02 -5.98 -2.28
CA GLY A 43 -10.81 -5.21 -2.48
C GLY A 43 -11.09 -3.88 -3.19
N PHE A 44 -10.41 -2.83 -2.76
CA PHE A 44 -10.41 -1.55 -3.46
C PHE A 44 -9.19 -1.48 -4.41
N LEU A 45 -9.23 -0.52 -5.33
CA LEU A 45 -8.11 -0.21 -6.20
C LEU A 45 -7.91 1.30 -6.28
N LEU A 46 -6.76 1.73 -6.78
CA LEU A 46 -6.51 3.14 -7.07
C LEU A 46 -6.63 3.35 -8.58
N GLN A 47 -7.42 4.33 -9.00
CA GLN A 47 -7.55 4.74 -10.41
C GLN A 47 -6.93 6.12 -10.62
N ASP A 48 -6.62 6.43 -11.88
CA ASP A 48 -6.15 7.74 -12.32
C ASP A 48 -4.98 8.24 -11.47
N PHE A 49 -4.04 7.35 -11.17
CA PHE A 49 -2.93 7.67 -10.28
C PHE A 49 -1.96 8.57 -11.03
N GLN A 50 -2.02 9.85 -10.72
CA GLN A 50 -1.22 10.89 -11.33
C GLN A 50 -0.22 11.45 -10.33
N GLY A 51 0.94 11.82 -10.83
CA GLY A 51 1.97 12.54 -10.10
C GLY A 51 2.48 13.74 -10.89
N ARG A 52 2.75 14.83 -10.18
CA ARG A 52 3.45 16.01 -10.72
C ARG A 52 4.58 16.38 -9.78
N ILE A 53 5.69 16.85 -10.35
CA ILE A 53 6.78 17.42 -9.57
C ILE A 53 6.56 18.93 -9.50
N LYS A 54 6.62 19.50 -8.30
CA LYS A 54 6.48 20.94 -8.04
C LYS A 54 7.56 21.41 -7.08
N LYS A 55 7.83 22.72 -7.04
CA LYS A 55 8.55 23.30 -5.89
C LYS A 55 7.73 23.14 -4.62
N SER A 56 8.40 22.80 -3.52
CA SER A 56 7.75 22.72 -2.20
C SER A 56 7.19 24.08 -1.76
N LYS A 57 7.98 25.14 -1.95
CA LYS A 57 7.64 26.56 -1.71
C LYS A 57 8.46 27.45 -2.64
N ASP A 58 8.03 28.69 -2.83
CA ASP A 58 8.81 29.68 -3.59
C ASP A 58 10.15 29.94 -2.90
N GLY A 59 11.22 29.92 -3.69
CA GLY A 59 12.60 30.08 -3.20
C GLY A 59 13.22 28.83 -2.56
N ASP A 60 12.44 27.77 -2.32
CA ASP A 60 12.94 26.53 -1.75
C ASP A 60 13.75 25.72 -2.79
N PRO A 61 14.96 25.23 -2.46
CA PRO A 61 15.67 24.31 -3.34
C PRO A 61 14.99 22.93 -3.50
N TYR A 62 13.99 22.58 -2.69
CA TYR A 62 13.37 21.25 -2.72
C TYR A 62 12.21 21.11 -3.72
N LEU A 63 12.11 19.92 -4.32
CA LEU A 63 10.98 19.51 -5.16
C LEU A 63 10.11 18.50 -4.42
N ALA A 64 8.79 18.64 -4.52
CA ALA A 64 7.80 17.72 -3.96
C ALA A 64 7.00 17.03 -5.06
N TRP A 65 6.50 15.83 -4.76
CA TRP A 65 5.47 15.21 -5.59
C TRP A 65 4.10 15.65 -5.11
N THR A 66 3.28 16.12 -6.03
CA THR A 66 1.83 16.21 -5.83
C THR A 66 1.21 14.99 -6.49
N LEU A 67 0.56 14.15 -5.69
CA LEU A 67 -0.14 12.96 -6.15
C LEU A 67 -1.65 13.20 -6.14
N SER A 68 -2.34 12.65 -7.12
CA SER A 68 -3.80 12.57 -7.17
C SER A 68 -4.24 11.21 -7.68
N PHE A 69 -5.27 10.63 -7.09
CA PHE A 69 -5.85 9.36 -7.53
C PHE A 69 -7.30 9.25 -7.03
N HIS A 70 -8.05 8.31 -7.60
CA HIS A 70 -9.38 7.95 -7.13
C HIS A 70 -9.34 6.61 -6.39
N ILE A 71 -9.96 6.56 -5.23
CA ILE A 71 -10.24 5.28 -4.55
C ILE A 71 -11.52 4.73 -5.18
N ALA A 72 -11.39 3.60 -5.88
CA ALA A 72 -12.53 2.80 -6.31
C ALA A 72 -12.76 1.70 -5.27
N SER A 73 -13.81 1.88 -4.46
CA SER A 73 -14.17 0.96 -3.40
C SER A 73 -15.59 0.42 -3.66
N PRO A 74 -15.78 -0.90 -3.66
CA PRO A 74 -17.10 -1.52 -3.84
C PRO A 74 -18.04 -1.36 -2.64
N SER A 75 -17.53 -0.93 -1.47
CA SER A 75 -18.37 -0.68 -0.29
C SER A 75 -17.74 0.34 0.66
N SER A 76 -18.48 1.39 1.00
CA SER A 76 -18.07 2.37 2.02
C SER A 76 -18.17 1.85 3.46
N LYS A 77 -18.91 0.75 3.69
CA LYS A 77 -19.13 0.21 5.05
C LYS A 77 -17.93 -0.56 5.58
N LEU A 78 -17.15 -1.14 4.69
CA LEU A 78 -16.05 -2.05 5.06
C LEU A 78 -14.73 -1.71 4.33
N GLY A 79 -14.75 -0.72 3.43
CA GLY A 79 -13.59 -0.25 2.69
C GLY A 79 -13.24 1.20 3.03
N PRO A 80 -12.20 1.74 2.40
CA PRO A 80 -12.03 3.19 2.35
C PRO A 80 -13.23 3.83 1.65
N GLU A 81 -13.52 5.08 2.01
CA GLU A 81 -14.55 5.85 1.30
C GLU A 81 -14.09 6.10 -0.14
N ALA A 82 -14.96 5.77 -1.11
CA ALA A 82 -14.68 6.00 -2.51
C ALA A 82 -14.58 7.51 -2.82
N GLY A 83 -13.77 7.86 -3.81
CA GLY A 83 -13.67 9.23 -4.30
C GLY A 83 -12.24 9.74 -4.45
N PRO A 84 -12.08 11.05 -4.74
CA PRO A 84 -10.80 11.64 -5.05
C PRO A 84 -9.92 11.79 -3.81
N VAL A 85 -8.64 11.48 -3.98
CA VAL A 85 -7.57 11.71 -3.01
C VAL A 85 -6.47 12.51 -3.69
N GLY A 86 -6.23 13.72 -3.18
CA GLY A 86 -5.04 14.50 -3.48
C GLY A 86 -4.13 14.54 -2.26
N GLN A 87 -2.83 14.39 -2.46
CA GLN A 87 -1.82 14.52 -1.41
C GLN A 87 -0.51 15.07 -1.98
N THR A 88 0.07 16.05 -1.31
CA THR A 88 1.47 16.42 -1.54
C THR A 88 2.37 15.58 -0.66
N VAL A 89 3.26 14.82 -1.30
CA VAL A 89 4.33 14.06 -0.66
C VAL A 89 5.63 14.82 -0.91
N MET A 90 6.16 15.44 0.13
CA MET A 90 7.48 16.04 0.04
C MET A 90 8.51 14.94 -0.17
N ILE A 91 9.30 15.06 -1.23
CA ILE A 91 10.58 14.36 -1.29
C ILE A 91 11.64 15.41 -0.99
N ALA A 92 12.62 15.07 -0.17
CA ALA A 92 13.86 15.83 -0.17
C ALA A 92 14.62 15.50 -1.47
N LEU A 93 14.12 16.01 -2.61
CA LEU A 93 14.90 16.08 -3.83
C LEU A 93 15.83 17.27 -3.63
N VAL A 94 16.98 17.02 -3.01
CA VAL A 94 18.08 17.95 -3.07
C VAL A 94 18.33 18.20 -4.56
N ARG A 95 18.59 19.45 -4.98
CA ARG A 95 19.01 19.80 -6.35
C ARG A 95 20.16 18.94 -6.90
N LEU A 96 20.80 18.15 -6.05
CA LEU A 96 21.90 17.23 -6.31
C LEU A 96 21.46 15.82 -6.73
N ASN A 97 20.20 15.41 -6.55
CA ASN A 97 19.76 14.10 -7.00
C ASN A 97 19.23 14.19 -8.44
N PRO A 98 19.96 13.65 -9.44
CA PRO A 98 19.55 13.75 -10.84
C PRO A 98 18.31 12.90 -11.16
N VAL A 99 17.84 12.10 -10.19
CA VAL A 99 16.83 11.08 -10.41
C VAL A 99 15.74 11.15 -9.34
N ALA A 100 14.48 11.21 -9.79
CA ALA A 100 13.30 10.97 -8.99
C ALA A 100 12.66 9.62 -9.37
N ARG A 101 11.72 9.14 -8.54
CA ARG A 101 10.98 7.89 -8.79
C ARG A 101 9.48 8.14 -8.73
N PHE A 102 8.76 7.57 -9.68
CA PHE A 102 7.30 7.49 -9.66
C PHE A 102 6.91 6.02 -9.54
N ILE A 103 6.10 5.60 -8.56
CA ILE A 103 5.42 6.31 -7.47
C ILE A 103 6.41 6.70 -6.35
N PRO A 104 6.33 7.90 -5.77
CA PRO A 104 7.30 8.35 -4.77
C PRO A 104 7.20 7.55 -3.47
N SER A 105 8.35 7.26 -2.85
CA SER A 105 8.39 6.64 -1.53
C SER A 105 7.80 7.58 -0.48
N GLY A 106 6.90 7.07 0.36
CA GLY A 106 6.24 7.89 1.36
C GLY A 106 4.99 7.22 1.92
N MET A 107 4.36 7.90 2.88
CA MET A 107 3.09 7.49 3.45
C MET A 107 2.04 8.57 3.18
N ILE A 108 0.84 8.13 2.82
CA ILE A 108 -0.33 8.98 2.65
C ILE A 108 -1.38 8.50 3.64
N TYR A 109 -1.88 9.43 4.44
CA TYR A 109 -2.91 9.16 5.44
C TYR A 109 -4.09 10.07 5.19
N ARG A 110 -5.25 9.46 4.98
CA ARG A 110 -6.54 10.15 4.80
C ARG A 110 -7.52 9.52 5.77
N GLU A 111 -7.43 9.95 7.03
CA GLU A 111 -8.31 9.47 8.08
C GLU A 111 -9.78 9.80 7.78
N ASP A 112 -10.02 10.96 7.15
CA ASP A 112 -11.33 11.37 6.63
C ASP A 112 -11.91 10.39 5.61
N LYS A 113 -11.04 9.64 4.92
CA LYS A 113 -11.42 8.59 3.95
C LYS A 113 -11.22 7.17 4.47
N ASN A 114 -10.81 7.02 5.73
CA ASN A 114 -10.43 5.73 6.31
C ASN A 114 -9.37 5.02 5.43
N PHE A 115 -8.36 5.76 4.96
CA PHE A 115 -7.40 5.26 3.98
C PHE A 115 -5.95 5.55 4.36
N TRP A 116 -5.11 4.52 4.27
CA TRP A 116 -3.66 4.57 4.48
C TRP A 116 -2.95 3.96 3.28
N LEU A 117 -1.97 4.65 2.72
CA LEU A 117 -1.12 4.15 1.65
C LEU A 117 0.34 4.29 2.06
N ARG A 118 1.16 3.30 1.72
CA ARG A 118 2.61 3.44 1.73
C ARG A 118 3.20 2.94 0.43
N ALA A 119 4.15 3.68 -0.10
CA ALA A 119 5.01 3.26 -1.18
C ALA A 119 6.47 3.24 -0.70
N TRP A 120 7.26 2.31 -1.23
CA TRP A 120 8.69 2.17 -0.94
C TRP A 120 9.55 2.45 -2.17
N PRO A 121 10.85 2.72 -2.01
CA PRO A 121 11.74 3.06 -3.12
C PRO A 121 11.90 1.97 -4.19
N ASP A 122 11.61 0.72 -3.86
CA ASP A 122 11.72 -0.47 -4.71
C ASP A 122 10.39 -0.85 -5.40
N GLY A 123 9.42 0.07 -5.42
CA GLY A 123 8.15 -0.10 -6.12
C GLY A 123 7.10 -0.90 -5.35
N LYS A 124 7.36 -1.32 -4.11
CA LYS A 124 6.30 -1.86 -3.24
C LYS A 124 5.27 -0.79 -2.94
N ILE A 125 4.00 -1.18 -2.89
CA ILE A 125 2.86 -0.33 -2.56
C ILE A 125 1.90 -1.13 -1.69
N ALA A 126 1.51 -0.59 -0.55
CA ALA A 126 0.49 -1.17 0.32
C ALA A 126 -0.57 -0.11 0.62
N GLY A 127 -1.84 -0.47 0.47
CA GLY A 127 -2.98 0.36 0.78
C GLY A 127 -3.88 -0.35 1.77
N GLY A 128 -4.38 0.34 2.79
CA GLY A 128 -5.25 -0.27 3.79
C GLY A 128 -6.30 0.68 4.37
N THR A 129 -7.20 0.08 5.13
CA THR A 129 -8.37 0.70 5.75
C THR A 129 -8.65 0.00 7.08
N TYR A 130 -9.30 0.69 8.02
CA TYR A 130 -9.87 0.01 9.18
C TYR A 130 -11.27 -0.50 8.87
N ALA A 131 -11.59 -1.69 9.36
CA ALA A 131 -12.93 -2.25 9.27
C ALA A 131 -13.32 -2.87 10.61
N THR A 132 -14.57 -2.68 11.01
CA THR A 132 -15.16 -3.41 12.14
C THR A 132 -15.74 -4.71 11.62
N LEU A 133 -15.18 -5.83 12.05
CA LEU A 133 -15.65 -7.16 11.69
C LEU A 133 -16.97 -7.47 12.39
N SER A 134 -17.67 -8.52 11.93
CA SER A 134 -18.95 -8.95 12.51
C SER A 134 -18.86 -9.31 14.00
N SER A 135 -17.67 -9.63 14.50
CA SER A 135 -17.38 -9.87 15.92
C SER A 135 -17.26 -8.59 16.76
N GLY A 136 -17.35 -7.41 16.15
CA GLY A 136 -17.07 -6.12 16.80
C GLY A 136 -15.58 -5.77 16.86
N VAL A 137 -14.68 -6.66 16.44
CA VAL A 137 -13.24 -6.43 16.41
C VAL A 137 -12.89 -5.45 15.29
N VAL A 138 -12.15 -4.39 15.62
CA VAL A 138 -11.58 -3.47 14.64
C VAL A 138 -10.26 -4.06 14.12
N ALA A 139 -10.17 -4.25 12.81
CA ALA A 139 -8.99 -4.78 12.15
C ALA A 139 -8.48 -3.81 11.08
N PHE A 140 -7.18 -3.85 10.82
CA PHE A 140 -6.59 -3.16 9.67
C PHE A 140 -6.51 -4.13 8.49
N VAL A 141 -7.29 -3.86 7.45
CA VAL A 141 -7.34 -4.67 6.23
C VAL A 141 -6.53 -3.94 5.16
N PHE A 142 -5.56 -4.62 4.56
CA PHE A 142 -4.69 -3.99 3.58
C PHE A 142 -4.35 -4.89 2.40
N GLY A 143 -4.26 -4.27 1.24
CA GLY A 143 -3.78 -4.84 0.00
C GLY A 143 -2.32 -4.46 -0.25
N THR A 144 -1.61 -5.31 -0.99
CA THR A 144 -0.22 -5.10 -1.41
C THR A 144 -0.07 -5.30 -2.91
N HIS A 145 0.87 -4.56 -3.49
CA HIS A 145 1.23 -4.59 -4.90
C HIS A 145 2.71 -4.25 -5.06
N ARG A 146 3.37 -4.80 -6.09
CA ARG A 146 4.71 -4.39 -6.49
C ARG A 146 4.65 -3.84 -7.90
N GLU A 147 5.09 -2.60 -8.04
CA GLU A 147 5.11 -1.86 -9.29
C GLU A 147 6.52 -1.79 -9.89
N VAL A 148 6.57 -1.67 -11.22
CA VAL A 148 7.82 -1.32 -11.91
C VAL A 148 8.14 0.14 -11.61
N VAL A 149 9.31 0.38 -11.01
CA VAL A 149 9.73 1.73 -10.65
C VAL A 149 10.03 2.53 -11.90
N MET A 150 9.24 3.58 -12.15
CA MET A 150 9.55 4.55 -13.19
C MET A 150 10.60 5.53 -12.65
N THR A 151 11.71 5.63 -13.38
CA THR A 151 12.80 6.54 -13.07
C THR A 151 12.59 7.84 -13.85
N VAL A 152 12.61 8.97 -13.16
CA VAL A 152 12.43 10.30 -13.74
C VAL A 152 13.78 11.03 -13.67
N GLU A 153 14.45 11.13 -14.80
CA GLU A 153 15.68 11.89 -14.93
C GLU A 153 15.38 13.40 -14.93
N LYS A 154 16.32 14.20 -14.41
CA LYS A 154 16.25 15.67 -14.42
C LYS A 154 14.90 16.21 -13.92
N PRO A 155 14.51 15.92 -12.66
CA PRO A 155 13.19 16.28 -12.12
C PRO A 155 12.87 17.78 -12.18
N THR A 156 13.87 18.67 -12.17
CA THR A 156 13.68 20.11 -12.34
C THR A 156 13.15 20.48 -13.73
N GLU A 157 13.57 19.79 -14.80
CA GLU A 157 13.03 20.06 -16.14
C GLU A 157 11.55 19.67 -16.22
N HIS A 158 11.16 18.57 -15.56
CA HIS A 158 9.78 18.12 -15.49
C HIS A 158 8.89 19.04 -14.64
N GLU A 159 9.44 19.63 -13.58
CA GLU A 159 8.76 20.67 -12.80
C GLU A 159 8.45 21.89 -13.67
N VAL A 160 9.44 22.43 -14.39
CA VAL A 160 9.27 23.59 -15.28
C VAL A 160 8.28 23.30 -16.41
N LYS A 161 8.33 22.10 -17.00
CA LYS A 161 7.40 21.67 -18.06
C LYS A 161 5.99 21.35 -17.54
N GLY A 162 5.81 21.23 -16.23
CA GLY A 162 4.55 20.78 -15.63
C GLY A 162 4.16 19.35 -16.05
N THR A 163 5.15 18.47 -16.24
CA THR A 163 4.92 17.09 -16.69
C THR A 163 4.01 16.34 -15.72
N VAL A 164 3.04 15.60 -16.28
CA VAL A 164 2.18 14.69 -15.54
C VAL A 164 2.65 13.26 -15.80
N PHE A 165 2.90 12.53 -14.72
CA PHE A 165 3.21 11.11 -14.75
C PHE A 165 1.96 10.35 -14.39
N GLU A 166 1.60 9.35 -15.18
CA GLU A 166 0.34 8.65 -15.03
C GLU A 166 0.54 7.17 -14.84
N LYS A 167 -0.33 6.60 -14.01
CA LYS A 167 -0.55 5.18 -13.92
C LYS A 167 -2.05 4.95 -13.79
N PRO A 168 -2.70 4.36 -14.79
CA PRO A 168 -4.16 4.35 -14.87
C PRO A 168 -4.78 3.58 -13.71
N ILE A 169 -4.18 2.47 -13.28
CA ILE A 169 -4.71 1.61 -12.22
C ILE A 169 -3.59 1.03 -11.34
N VAL A 170 -3.81 1.01 -10.02
CA VAL A 170 -3.06 0.21 -9.05
C VAL A 170 -4.01 -0.82 -8.43
N THR A 171 -3.84 -2.08 -8.81
CA THR A 171 -4.63 -3.20 -8.26
C THR A 171 -3.80 -3.94 -7.21
N PHE A 172 -4.33 -4.04 -5.99
CA PHE A 172 -3.69 -4.84 -4.94
C PHE A 172 -3.94 -6.32 -5.17
N ARG A 173 -2.85 -7.10 -5.21
CA ARG A 173 -2.86 -8.53 -5.58
C ARG A 173 -3.02 -9.46 -4.39
N SER A 174 -2.46 -9.07 -3.24
CA SER A 174 -2.53 -9.86 -2.01
C SER A 174 -3.14 -9.02 -0.90
N TRP A 175 -4.10 -9.60 -0.19
CA TRP A 175 -4.85 -8.96 0.89
C TRP A 175 -4.59 -9.64 2.22
N PHE A 176 -4.42 -8.82 3.25
CA PHE A 176 -4.03 -9.25 4.59
C PHE A 176 -4.90 -8.54 5.62
N VAL A 177 -4.97 -9.14 6.80
CA VAL A 177 -5.61 -8.54 7.97
C VAL A 177 -4.59 -8.51 9.10
N ALA A 178 -4.46 -7.34 9.73
CA ALA A 178 -3.65 -7.13 10.92
C ALA A 178 -4.52 -6.74 12.11
N TYR A 179 -4.19 -7.34 13.26
CA TYR A 179 -4.79 -7.03 14.56
C TYR A 179 -3.72 -6.47 15.49
N GLY A 180 -4.12 -5.56 16.37
CA GLY A 180 -3.25 -4.98 17.38
C GLY A 180 -3.83 -5.16 18.77
N VAL A 181 -2.97 -5.52 19.72
CA VAL A 181 -3.24 -5.51 21.16
C VAL A 181 -2.45 -4.34 21.75
N GLY A 182 -2.97 -3.12 21.69
CA GLY A 182 -2.19 -1.96 22.10
C GLY A 182 -2.97 -0.63 22.13
N LYS A 183 -2.32 0.40 22.68
CA LYS A 183 -2.84 1.77 22.81
C LYS A 183 -2.44 2.71 21.66
N SER A 184 -1.78 2.19 20.62
CA SER A 184 -1.43 3.01 19.45
C SER A 184 -2.70 3.51 18.77
N ASP A 185 -2.68 4.76 18.33
CA ASP A 185 -3.71 5.29 17.46
C ASP A 185 -3.69 4.57 16.10
N ARG A 186 -4.72 4.80 15.28
CA ARG A 186 -4.87 4.17 13.97
C ARG A 186 -3.68 4.45 13.06
N THR A 187 -3.19 5.68 13.04
CA THR A 187 -2.07 6.06 12.19
C THR A 187 -0.77 5.39 12.63
N GLY A 188 -0.46 5.40 13.93
CA GLY A 188 0.71 4.71 14.47
C GLY A 188 0.66 3.20 14.25
N PHE A 189 -0.51 2.57 14.42
CA PHE A 189 -0.67 1.15 14.15
C PHE A 189 -0.48 0.81 12.66
N ALA A 190 -1.12 1.55 11.74
CA ALA A 190 -0.93 1.36 10.30
C ALA A 190 0.54 1.59 9.88
N ALA A 191 1.19 2.62 10.44
CA ALA A 191 2.62 2.87 10.21
C ALA A 191 3.50 1.71 10.67
N ASN A 192 3.19 1.08 11.81
CA ASN A 192 3.89 -0.10 12.31
C ASN A 192 3.69 -1.33 11.42
N VAL A 193 2.44 -1.63 11.02
CA VAL A 193 2.13 -2.71 10.08
C VAL A 193 2.91 -2.54 8.79
N PHE A 194 2.84 -1.34 8.21
CA PHE A 194 3.58 -1.00 7.01
C PHE A 194 5.10 -1.09 7.21
N GLY A 195 5.63 -0.50 8.27
CA GLY A 195 7.05 -0.58 8.62
C GLY A 195 7.57 -2.01 8.71
N ARG A 196 6.71 -2.96 9.10
CA ARG A 196 7.04 -4.37 9.16
C ARG A 196 6.98 -5.08 7.81
N ILE A 197 5.86 -4.98 7.08
CA ILE A 197 5.72 -5.68 5.78
C ILE A 197 6.75 -5.19 4.76
N GLY A 198 7.18 -3.92 4.88
CA GLY A 198 8.18 -3.32 3.99
C GLY A 198 9.60 -3.86 4.14
N ARG A 199 9.93 -4.59 5.20
CA ARG A 199 11.30 -5.10 5.44
C ARG A 199 11.71 -6.26 4.53
N GLY A 200 10.75 -6.92 3.87
CA GLY A 200 11.01 -8.08 3.03
C GLY A 200 10.11 -8.15 1.81
N ASP A 201 10.29 -9.19 1.00
CA ASP A 201 9.53 -9.41 -0.24
C ASP A 201 8.36 -10.38 -0.06
N THR A 202 8.24 -11.03 1.10
CA THR A 202 7.20 -12.04 1.40
C THR A 202 5.78 -11.53 1.15
N TYR A 203 5.52 -10.25 1.46
CA TYR A 203 4.20 -9.63 1.28
C TYR A 203 4.01 -8.97 -0.09
N PHE A 204 5.01 -9.04 -0.97
CA PHE A 204 5.05 -8.35 -2.25
C PHE A 204 5.53 -9.29 -3.36
N PRO A 205 4.72 -10.31 -3.72
CA PRO A 205 5.12 -11.29 -4.73
C PRO A 205 5.48 -10.60 -6.04
N SER A 206 6.57 -11.05 -6.68
CA SER A 206 7.05 -10.45 -7.92
C SER A 206 6.02 -10.62 -9.05
N SER A 207 5.88 -9.60 -9.89
CA SER A 207 5.03 -9.63 -11.08
C SER A 207 5.48 -10.67 -12.11
N ALA A 208 6.73 -11.11 -12.07
CA ALA A 208 7.32 -12.09 -12.99
C ALA A 208 6.83 -13.54 -12.79
N SER A 209 6.03 -13.81 -11.76
CA SER A 209 5.61 -15.16 -11.37
C SER A 209 4.16 -15.53 -11.72
N ILE A 210 3.45 -14.72 -12.53
CA ILE A 210 2.13 -15.10 -13.03
C ILE A 210 2.29 -15.69 -14.45
N PRO A 211 2.13 -17.00 -14.64
CA PRO A 211 2.07 -17.59 -15.97
C PRO A 211 0.88 -16.98 -16.71
N GLY A 212 1.12 -16.28 -17.83
CA GLY A 212 0.05 -15.83 -18.72
C GLY A 212 -0.03 -14.32 -19.00
N TRP A 213 0.85 -13.47 -18.43
CA TRP A 213 0.97 -12.08 -18.88
C TRP A 213 2.10 -11.91 -19.90
N VAL A 214 1.73 -11.81 -21.18
CA VAL A 214 2.65 -11.36 -22.23
C VAL A 214 2.63 -9.83 -22.24
N PRO A 215 3.78 -9.14 -22.16
CA PRO A 215 3.82 -7.70 -22.32
C PRO A 215 3.39 -7.33 -23.74
N VAL A 216 2.35 -6.50 -23.87
CA VAL A 216 1.99 -5.90 -25.17
C VAL A 216 3.01 -4.81 -25.47
N THR A 217 3.88 -5.07 -26.44
CA THR A 217 4.71 -4.03 -27.06
C THR A 217 3.83 -3.27 -28.04
N MET A 218 3.54 -2.00 -27.79
CA MET A 218 2.95 -1.16 -28.83
C MET A 218 4.03 -0.82 -29.85
N VAL A 219 3.76 -1.15 -31.11
CA VAL A 219 4.56 -0.79 -32.30
C VAL A 219 4.16 0.62 -32.75
#